data_AF-A0A0V1B0Z3-F1
#
_entry.id   AF-A0A0V1B0Z3-F1
#
_cell.length_a   1.000
_cell.length_b   1.000
_cell.length_c   1.000
_cell.angle_alpha   90.00
_cell.angle_beta   90.00
_cell.angle_gamma   90.00
#
_symmetry.space_group_name_H-M   'P 1'
#
loop_
_entity.id
_entity.type
_entity.pdbx_description
1 polymer ?
#
loop_
_entity_poly.entity_id
_entity_poly.type
_entity_poly.pdbx_seq_one_letter_code
_entity_poly.pdbx_strand_id
1 'polypeptide(L)'
;MSDNIKVDAYGQIIPERLWYNVFSYSATEKFVLYGFLLGAFTHYLYNRIQRRPLYAGFPYALFLMTATPFFGYLIGRYRERQLRNRDRVISHYMSLHPDDFGHLTGSSRLWKEVLLPWKPYRHHENPIKWEPSKPFRTPEK
;
A
#
# COMPACT_ATOMS: atom_id res chain seq x y z
N MET A 1 5.50 24.30 7.15
CA MET A 1 5.03 22.96 7.59
C MET A 1 6.27 22.09 7.74
N SER A 2 7.02 22.21 8.85
CA SER A 2 8.33 21.52 8.95
C SER A 2 8.86 21.35 10.37
N ASP A 3 8.01 21.25 11.40
CA ASP A 3 8.55 21.37 12.77
C ASP A 3 8.80 20.05 13.47
N ASN A 4 8.45 18.88 12.90
CA ASN A 4 8.75 17.58 13.52
C ASN A 4 8.88 16.43 12.50
N ILE A 5 9.84 16.51 11.57
CA ILE A 5 10.19 15.37 10.71
C ILE A 5 10.92 14.34 11.59
N LYS A 6 10.22 13.26 11.94
CA LYS A 6 10.84 12.15 12.68
C LYS A 6 11.66 11.32 11.72
N VAL A 7 12.92 11.12 12.06
CA VAL A 7 13.88 10.37 11.26
C VAL A 7 14.28 9.13 12.05
N ASP A 8 14.24 7.98 11.39
CA ASP A 8 14.68 6.70 11.97
C ASP A 8 16.20 6.71 12.20
N ALA A 9 16.72 5.74 12.98
CA ALA A 9 18.16 5.59 13.26
C ALA A 9 19.06 5.48 12.00
N TYR A 10 18.46 5.26 10.83
CA TYR A 10 19.11 5.13 9.53
C TYR A 10 18.96 6.36 8.62
N GLY A 11 18.44 7.48 9.12
CA GLY A 11 18.28 8.70 8.33
C GLY A 11 17.04 8.72 7.42
N GLN A 12 16.11 7.76 7.58
CA GLN A 12 14.88 7.68 6.78
C GLN A 12 13.72 8.43 7.44
N ILE A 13 12.91 9.12 6.64
CA ILE A 13 11.71 9.82 7.13
C ILE A 13 10.67 8.79 7.55
N ILE A 14 10.23 8.88 8.80
CA ILE A 14 9.14 8.06 9.32
C ILE A 14 7.84 8.79 8.96
N PRO A 15 6.96 8.21 8.13
CA PRO A 15 5.68 8.82 7.84
C PRO A 15 4.85 8.93 9.12
N GLU A 16 4.09 10.01 9.26
CA GLU A 16 3.18 10.19 10.38
C GLU A 16 2.08 9.12 10.36
N ARG A 17 1.83 8.51 11.52
CA ARG A 17 0.76 7.52 11.68
C ARG A 17 -0.56 8.26 11.89
N LEU A 18 -1.45 8.16 10.91
CA LEU A 18 -2.79 8.75 10.96
C LEU A 18 -3.80 7.67 11.33
N TRP A 19 -4.52 7.85 12.45
CA TRP A 19 -5.45 6.84 12.97
C TRP A 19 -6.58 6.47 11.99
N TYR A 20 -6.99 7.41 11.12
CA TYR A 20 -8.04 7.21 10.13
C TYR A 20 -7.53 6.63 8.81
N ASN A 21 -6.21 6.62 8.58
CA ASN A 21 -5.62 6.16 7.33
C ASN A 21 -4.88 4.84 7.55
N VAL A 22 -5.55 3.72 7.27
CA VAL A 22 -4.99 2.37 7.38
C VAL A 22 -3.76 2.18 6.48
N PHE A 23 -3.65 2.95 5.38
CA PHE A 23 -2.48 2.88 4.52
C PHE A 23 -1.22 3.44 5.17
N SER A 24 -1.36 4.36 6.15
CA SER A 24 -0.24 4.92 6.92
C SER A 24 0.39 3.94 7.91
N TYR A 25 -0.25 2.79 8.18
CA TYR A 25 0.26 1.81 9.14
C TYR A 25 1.48 1.07 8.59
N SER A 26 2.39 0.68 9.48
CA SER A 26 3.56 -0.12 9.10
C SER A 26 3.12 -1.46 8.50
N ALA A 27 3.95 -2.01 7.61
CA ALA A 27 3.74 -3.36 7.10
C ALA A 27 3.57 -4.36 8.26
N THR A 28 4.40 -4.24 9.29
CA THR A 28 4.34 -5.13 10.46
C THR A 28 2.98 -5.10 11.15
N GLU A 29 2.42 -3.93 11.39
CA GLU A 29 1.09 -3.77 12.01
C GLU A 29 -0.01 -4.40 11.15
N LYS A 30 0.06 -4.21 9.82
CA LYS A 30 -0.90 -4.80 8.87
C LYS A 30 -0.85 -6.34 8.92
N PHE A 31 0.34 -6.94 8.90
CA PHE A 31 0.48 -8.40 8.98
C PHE A 31 0.04 -8.96 10.33
N VAL A 32 0.28 -8.25 11.44
CA VAL A 32 -0.23 -8.66 12.76
C VAL A 32 -1.76 -8.64 12.77
N LEU A 33 -2.39 -7.57 12.25
CA LEU A 33 -3.84 -7.46 12.15
C LEU A 33 -4.43 -8.57 11.27
N TYR A 34 -3.85 -8.83 10.09
CA TYR A 34 -4.27 -9.91 9.21
C TYR A 34 -4.09 -11.28 9.86
N GLY A 35 -2.97 -11.50 10.57
CA GLY A 35 -2.74 -12.73 11.33
C GLY A 35 -3.79 -12.96 12.42
N PHE A 36 -4.19 -11.90 13.13
CA PHE A 36 -5.25 -11.98 14.14
C PHE A 36 -6.60 -12.37 13.54
N LEU A 37 -7.00 -11.68 12.48
CA LEU A 37 -8.25 -11.96 11.77
C LEU A 37 -8.23 -13.38 11.19
N LEU A 38 -7.10 -13.82 10.65
CA LEU A 38 -6.94 -15.18 10.12
C LEU A 38 -7.08 -16.21 11.23
N GLY A 39 -6.41 -16.04 12.38
CA GLY A 39 -6.53 -16.94 13.52
C GLY A 39 -7.96 -17.06 14.06
N ALA A 40 -8.65 -15.92 14.22
CA ALA A 40 -10.06 -15.90 14.63
C ALA A 40 -10.98 -16.57 13.59
N PHE A 41 -10.76 -16.28 12.31
CA PHE A 41 -11.53 -16.87 11.20
C PHE A 41 -11.31 -18.38 11.10
N THR A 42 -10.08 -18.86 11.27
CA THR A 42 -9.76 -20.29 11.30
C THR A 42 -10.48 -21.01 12.44
N HIS A 43 -10.50 -20.42 13.65
CA HIS A 43 -11.23 -20.99 14.78
C HIS A 43 -12.75 -21.03 14.53
N TYR A 44 -13.31 -19.94 14.01
CA TYR A 44 -14.71 -19.86 13.60
C TYR A 44 -15.07 -20.96 12.58
N LEU A 45 -14.25 -21.10 11.53
CA LEU A 45 -14.49 -22.06 10.46
C LEU A 45 -14.38 -23.51 10.97
N TYR A 46 -13.39 -23.78 11.82
CA TYR A 46 -13.22 -25.09 12.47
C TYR A 46 -14.47 -25.50 13.27
N ASN A 47 -14.97 -24.61 14.14
CA ASN A 47 -16.17 -24.87 14.93
C ASN A 47 -17.41 -25.00 14.05
N ARG A 48 -17.51 -24.20 12.97
CA ARG A 48 -18.62 -24.28 12.01
C ARG A 48 -18.65 -25.61 11.27
N ILE A 49 -17.50 -26.11 10.81
CA ILE A 49 -17.37 -27.41 10.11
C ILE A 49 -17.74 -28.55 11.06
N GLN A 50 -17.23 -28.52 12.30
CA GLN A 50 -17.51 -29.56 13.29
C GLN A 50 -18.89 -29.43 13.97
N ARG A 51 -19.70 -28.44 13.57
CA ARG A 51 -21.01 -28.14 14.15
C ARG A 51 -20.95 -27.92 15.68
N ARG A 52 -19.84 -27.35 16.16
CA ARG A 52 -19.64 -26.98 17.58
C ARG A 52 -20.07 -25.53 17.80
N PRO A 53 -20.57 -25.17 18.99
CA PRO A 53 -20.86 -23.77 19.31
C PRO A 53 -19.56 -22.95 19.32
N LEU A 54 -19.66 -21.64 19.08
CA LEU A 54 -18.49 -20.77 18.87
C LEU A 54 -17.55 -20.68 20.09
N TYR A 55 -18.08 -20.81 21.30
CA TYR A 55 -17.29 -20.78 22.54
C TYR A 55 -16.55 -22.11 22.82
N ALA A 56 -16.82 -23.17 22.05
CA ALA A 56 -16.17 -24.46 22.25
C ALA A 56 -14.67 -24.37 21.90
N GLY A 57 -13.81 -24.80 22.82
CA GLY A 57 -12.37 -24.81 22.60
C GLY A 57 -11.70 -23.45 22.75
N PHE A 58 -12.16 -22.63 23.70
CA PHE A 58 -11.55 -21.33 24.04
C PHE A 58 -10.00 -21.33 24.17
N PRO A 59 -9.34 -22.28 24.87
CA PRO A 59 -7.87 -22.28 24.92
C PRO A 59 -7.21 -22.46 23.55
N TYR A 60 -7.84 -23.23 22.65
CA TYR A 60 -7.37 -23.38 21.27
C TYR A 60 -7.61 -22.11 20.45
N ALA A 61 -8.73 -21.42 20.68
CA ALA A 61 -9.01 -20.10 20.10
C ALA A 61 -7.92 -19.10 20.48
N LEU A 62 -7.60 -19.00 21.78
CA LEU A 62 -6.54 -18.12 22.27
C LEU A 62 -5.18 -18.47 21.68
N PHE A 63 -4.86 -19.76 21.57
CA PHE A 63 -3.62 -20.20 20.93
C PHE A 63 -3.55 -19.75 19.46
N LEU A 64 -4.59 -19.98 18.66
CA LEU A 64 -4.62 -19.55 17.26
C LEU A 64 -4.57 -18.02 17.12
N MET A 65 -5.34 -17.31 17.95
CA MET A 65 -5.41 -15.85 17.95
C MET A 65 -4.12 -15.17 18.43
N THR A 66 -3.18 -15.90 19.06
CA THR A 66 -1.87 -15.37 19.47
C THR A 66 -0.74 -15.85 18.57
N ALA A 67 -0.74 -17.14 18.18
CA ALA A 67 0.27 -17.73 17.31
C ALA A 67 0.25 -17.10 15.91
N THR A 68 -0.93 -16.91 15.33
CA THR A 68 -1.05 -16.41 13.95
C THR A 68 -0.56 -14.96 13.80
N PRO A 69 -0.94 -14.00 14.69
CA PRO A 69 -0.32 -12.67 14.69
C PRO A 69 1.18 -12.68 14.96
N PHE A 70 1.69 -13.61 15.78
CA PHE A 70 3.13 -13.74 16.03
C PHE A 70 3.89 -14.07 14.73
N PHE A 71 3.39 -15.02 13.93
CA PHE A 71 3.95 -15.25 12.59
C PHE A 71 3.77 -14.05 11.67
N GLY A 72 2.63 -13.37 11.74
CA GLY A 72 2.39 -12.09 11.06
C GLY A 72 3.45 -11.03 11.40
N TYR A 73 3.85 -10.93 12.67
CA TYR A 73 4.91 -10.02 13.11
C TYR A 73 6.25 -10.37 12.47
N LEU A 74 6.65 -11.65 12.44
CA LEU A 74 7.90 -12.08 11.82
C LEU A 74 7.94 -11.78 10.32
N ILE A 75 6.85 -12.11 9.61
CA ILE A 75 6.71 -11.84 8.17
C ILE A 75 6.72 -10.33 7.92
N GLY A 76 5.99 -9.56 8.73
CA GLY A 76 5.91 -8.12 8.65
C GLY A 76 7.27 -7.44 8.84
N ARG A 77 8.03 -7.87 9.85
CA ARG A 77 9.40 -7.38 10.10
C ARG A 77 10.34 -7.68 8.94
N TYR A 78 10.26 -8.89 8.38
CA TYR A 78 11.02 -9.24 7.19
C TYR A 78 10.64 -8.35 5.99
N ARG A 79 9.34 -8.15 5.74
CA ARG A 79 8.86 -7.31 4.65
C ARG A 79 9.30 -5.86 4.81
N GLU A 80 9.23 -5.35 6.03
CA GLU A 80 9.64 -3.99 6.36
C GLU A 80 11.14 -3.79 6.14
N ARG A 81 11.98 -4.78 6.51
CA ARG A 81 13.42 -4.76 6.19
C ARG A 81 13.68 -4.68 4.69
N GLN A 82 12.95 -5.45 3.89
CA GLN A 82 13.08 -5.42 2.43
C GLN A 82 12.71 -4.05 1.84
N LEU A 83 11.60 -3.46 2.31
CA LEU A 83 11.17 -2.13 1.86
C LEU A 83 12.18 -1.04 2.24
N ARG A 84 12.68 -1.05 3.48
CA ARG A 84 13.72 -0.10 3.94
C ARG A 84 15.00 -0.23 3.11
N ASN A 85 15.44 -1.45 2.81
CA ASN A 85 16.61 -1.69 1.97
C ASN A 85 16.42 -1.12 0.56
N ARG A 86 15.26 -1.37 -0.05
CA ARG A 86 14.92 -0.82 -1.37
C ARG A 86 14.99 0.70 -1.35
N ASP A 87 14.33 1.34 -0.39
CA ASP A 87 14.26 2.79 -0.31
C ASP A 87 15.63 3.41 -0.02
N ARG A 88 16.48 2.73 0.77
CA ARG A 88 17.88 3.13 1.00
C ARG A 88 18.72 3.07 -0.27
N VAL A 89 18.59 2.02 -1.08
CA VAL A 89 19.32 1.89 -2.34
C VAL A 89 18.90 2.98 -3.31
N ILE A 90 17.59 3.24 -3.42
CA ILE A 90 17.05 4.28 -4.28
C ILE A 90 17.52 5.67 -3.85
N SER A 91 17.42 6.00 -2.55
CA SER A 91 17.84 7.32 -2.05
C SER A 91 19.34 7.53 -2.23
N HIS A 92 20.14 6.49 -2.01
CA HIS A 92 21.58 6.52 -2.26
C HIS A 92 21.89 6.74 -3.74
N TYR A 93 21.22 6.03 -4.64
CA TYR A 93 21.41 6.21 -6.09
C TYR A 93 21.06 7.64 -6.53
N MET A 94 19.94 8.19 -6.05
CA MET A 94 19.55 9.58 -6.32
C MET A 94 20.59 10.59 -5.83
N SER A 95 21.24 10.33 -4.68
CA SER A 95 22.28 11.20 -4.16
C SER A 95 23.58 11.17 -4.98
N LEU A 96 23.90 10.03 -5.61
CA LEU A 96 25.09 9.87 -6.42
C LEU A 96 24.94 10.47 -7.82
N HIS A 97 23.73 10.44 -8.38
CA HIS A 97 23.47 10.83 -9.77
C HIS A 97 22.39 11.92 -9.83
N PRO A 98 22.66 13.13 -9.31
CA PRO A 98 21.66 14.20 -9.30
C PRO A 98 21.26 14.64 -10.72
N ASP A 99 22.16 14.53 -11.70
CA ASP A 99 21.92 14.93 -13.09
C ASP A 99 20.77 14.14 -13.75
N ASP A 100 20.66 12.85 -13.45
CA ASP A 100 19.57 11.99 -13.95
C ASP A 100 18.18 12.48 -13.47
N PHE A 101 18.14 13.11 -12.30
CA PHE A 101 16.90 13.53 -11.63
C PHE A 101 16.62 15.03 -11.70
N GLY A 102 17.45 15.81 -12.42
CA GLY A 102 17.28 17.27 -12.53
C GLY A 102 15.92 17.72 -13.08
N HIS A 103 15.25 16.87 -13.87
CA HIS A 103 13.91 17.13 -14.40
C HIS A 103 12.79 17.03 -13.34
N LEU A 104 13.04 16.35 -12.21
CA LEU A 104 12.09 16.22 -11.10
C LEU A 104 12.17 17.42 -10.14
N THR A 105 13.33 18.05 -10.03
CA THR A 105 13.55 19.22 -9.17
C THR A 105 13.11 20.49 -9.88
N GLY A 106 12.00 21.10 -9.41
CA GLY A 106 11.53 22.40 -9.90
C GLY A 106 10.48 22.39 -11.02
N SER A 107 10.01 21.21 -11.45
CA SER A 107 8.95 21.08 -12.46
C SER A 107 7.53 21.12 -11.90
N SER A 108 7.35 21.31 -10.59
CA SER A 108 6.02 21.47 -9.99
C SER A 108 5.41 22.82 -10.39
N ARG A 109 4.39 22.80 -11.25
CA ARG A 109 3.61 23.97 -11.63
C ARG A 109 2.35 24.09 -10.77
N LEU A 110 1.94 25.31 -10.46
CA LEU A 110 0.67 25.53 -9.77
C LEU A 110 -0.50 25.16 -10.69
N TRP A 111 -1.61 24.65 -10.15
CA TRP A 111 -2.79 24.28 -10.95
C TRP A 111 -3.34 25.43 -11.79
N LYS A 112 -3.18 26.68 -11.35
CA LYS A 112 -3.55 27.89 -12.12
C LYS A 112 -2.71 28.09 -13.38
N GLU A 113 -1.50 27.53 -13.43
CA GLU A 113 -0.55 27.63 -14.55
C GLU A 113 -0.67 26.44 -15.51
N VAL A 114 -1.41 25.39 -15.12
CA VAL A 114 -1.60 24.16 -15.90
C VAL A 114 -2.99 24.15 -16.51
N LEU A 115 -3.07 24.43 -17.80
CA LEU A 115 -4.31 24.28 -18.57
C LEU A 115 -4.45 22.84 -19.05
N LEU A 116 -5.20 22.04 -18.30
CA LEU A 116 -5.64 20.71 -18.77
C LEU A 116 -6.88 20.85 -19.66
N PRO A 117 -7.00 20.03 -20.71
CA PRO A 117 -8.22 20.02 -21.52
C PRO A 117 -9.40 19.56 -20.67
N TRP A 118 -10.38 20.44 -20.48
CA TRP A 118 -11.62 20.07 -19.82
C TRP A 118 -12.45 19.17 -20.76
N LYS A 119 -12.65 17.92 -20.36
CA LYS A 119 -13.51 16.95 -21.04
C LYS A 119 -14.76 16.75 -20.19
N PRO A 120 -15.84 17.52 -20.41
CA PRO A 120 -17.06 17.36 -19.63
C PRO A 120 -17.68 15.97 -19.87
N TYR A 121 -18.22 15.38 -18.82
CA TYR A 121 -19.10 14.22 -18.94
C TYR A 121 -20.48 14.68 -19.41
N ARG A 122 -20.90 14.26 -20.59
CA ARG A 122 -22.26 14.48 -21.11
C ARG A 122 -23.03 13.18 -21.00
N HIS A 123 -24.13 13.18 -20.26
CA HIS A 123 -24.98 11.99 -20.00
C HIS A 123 -25.51 11.28 -21.25
N HIS A 124 -25.47 11.93 -22.42
CA HIS A 124 -25.98 11.41 -23.69
C HIS A 124 -24.90 10.81 -24.60
N GLU A 125 -23.63 10.87 -24.20
CA GLU A 125 -22.50 10.24 -24.91
C GLU A 125 -22.02 9.07 -24.03
N ASN A 126 -22.32 7.84 -24.43
CA ASN A 126 -22.06 6.61 -23.66
C ASN A 126 -20.66 6.57 -23.03
N PRO A 127 -20.52 6.04 -21.79
CA PRO A 127 -19.23 5.81 -21.18
C PRO A 127 -18.61 4.53 -21.77
N ILE A 128 -17.28 4.50 -21.88
CA ILE A 128 -16.39 3.37 -22.22
C ILE A 128 -15.77 3.46 -23.64
N LYS A 129 -14.61 4.13 -23.70
CA LYS A 129 -13.72 4.29 -24.87
C LYS A 129 -12.61 3.22 -24.91
N TRP A 130 -12.94 1.94 -25.11
CA TRP A 130 -11.91 0.98 -25.56
C TRP A 130 -11.62 1.12 -27.06
N GLU A 131 -12.34 1.98 -27.77
CA GLU A 131 -12.14 2.21 -29.19
C GLU A 131 -10.94 3.15 -29.42
N PRO A 132 -9.87 2.70 -30.10
CA PRO A 132 -8.77 3.59 -30.46
C PRO A 132 -9.28 4.66 -31.44
N SER A 133 -8.93 5.92 -31.19
CA SER A 133 -9.50 7.08 -31.92
C SER A 133 -9.09 7.19 -33.40
N LYS A 134 -8.35 6.22 -33.95
CA LYS A 134 -7.93 6.19 -35.36
C LYS A 134 -8.07 4.77 -35.90
N PRO A 135 -8.71 4.54 -37.06
CA PRO A 135 -8.71 3.23 -37.70
C PRO A 135 -7.27 2.84 -38.12
N PHE A 136 -6.94 1.56 -38.04
CA PHE A 136 -5.67 1.03 -38.55
C PHE A 136 -5.61 1.30 -40.06
N ARG A 137 -4.71 2.20 -40.48
CA ARG A 137 -4.52 2.53 -41.89
C ARG A 137 -3.75 1.37 -42.54
N THR A 138 -4.41 0.57 -43.36
CA THR A 138 -3.71 -0.41 -44.22
C THR A 138 -2.91 0.37 -45.26
N PRO A 139 -1.63 -0.01 -45.51
CA PRO A 139 -0.84 0.64 -46.55
C PRO A 139 -1.43 0.31 -47.92
N GLU A 140 -1.71 1.34 -48.72
CA GLU A 140 -2.05 1.19 -50.14
C GLU A 140 -0.80 0.72 -50.90
N LYS A 141 -0.98 -0.21 -51.84
CA LYS A 141 0.06 -0.80 -52.69
C LYS A 141 0.53 0.17 -53.77
#